data_AF-A0A3C1FRP4-F1
#
_entry.id   AF-A0A3C1FRP4-F1
#
_cell.length_a   1.000
_cell.length_b   1.000
_cell.length_c   1.000
_cell.angle_alpha   90.00
_cell.angle_beta   90.00
_cell.angle_gamma   90.00
#
_symmetry.space_group_name_H-M   'P 1'
#
loop_
_entity.id
_entity.type
_entity.pdbx_description
1 polymer ?
#
loop_
_entity_poly.entity_id
_entity_poly.type
_entity_poly.pdbx_seq_one_letter_code
_entity_poly.pdbx_strand_id
1 'polypeptide(L)'
;LQWKDDVWYRLFYLTNLCTGLAWGSGSWLFFNATLDGSAYFYLLILASLSVTAVPAGIFFKGFAALSFGGFVPFAARCIWLDSEQSWLILAVGAVTVIGATLVSLIIGRALSRSFYTSVYNTLLARQAVEASNQAVEAKLEAERANRAKSAFLTNMSHELRTPLNA
;
A
#
# COMPACT_ATOMS: atom_id res chain seq x y z
N LEU A 1 -1.91 14.82 1.89
CA LEU A 1 -0.62 14.15 2.22
C LEU A 1 -0.15 14.51 3.65
N GLN A 2 -1.05 14.47 4.65
CA GLN A 2 -0.77 14.92 6.04
C GLN A 2 -0.53 13.77 7.04
N TRP A 3 -0.35 12.54 6.57
CA TRP A 3 -0.24 11.35 7.43
C TRP A 3 1.12 11.18 8.13
N LYS A 4 2.13 12.01 7.78
CA LYS A 4 3.50 11.82 8.29
C LYS A 4 3.70 12.30 9.74
N ASP A 5 2.80 13.14 10.25
CA ASP A 5 2.84 13.63 11.64
C ASP A 5 1.85 12.90 12.56
N ASP A 6 1.20 11.86 12.06
CA ASP A 6 0.23 11.08 12.81
C ASP A 6 0.91 10.26 13.91
N VAL A 7 0.37 10.32 15.14
CA VAL A 7 0.81 9.55 16.30
C VAL A 7 0.90 8.06 15.96
N TRP A 8 -0.01 7.59 15.11
CA TRP A 8 -0.02 6.23 14.57
C TRP A 8 1.28 5.84 13.87
N TYR A 9 1.86 6.75 13.08
CA TYR A 9 3.09 6.44 12.34
C TYR A 9 4.30 6.32 13.29
N ARG A 10 4.34 7.16 14.33
CA ARG A 10 5.38 7.10 15.36
C ARG A 10 5.27 5.83 16.19
N LEU A 11 4.06 5.49 16.64
CA LEU A 11 3.80 4.25 17.38
C LEU A 11 4.15 3.02 16.54
N PHE A 12 3.74 3.01 15.26
CA PHE A 12 4.08 1.92 14.35
C PHE A 12 5.60 1.75 14.20
N TYR A 13 6.33 2.85 13.99
CA TYR A 13 7.79 2.82 13.91
C TYR A 13 8.43 2.28 15.21
N LEU A 14 8.03 2.82 16.37
CA LEU A 14 8.58 2.44 17.66
C LEU A 14 8.33 0.97 17.99
N THR A 15 7.10 0.48 17.76
CA THR A 15 6.77 -0.93 17.99
C THR A 15 7.61 -1.85 17.11
N ASN A 16 7.80 -1.51 15.84
CA ASN A 16 8.66 -2.30 14.94
C ASN A 16 10.13 -2.26 15.37
N LEU A 17 10.63 -1.09 15.79
CA LEU A 17 11.99 -0.96 16.30
C LEU A 17 12.20 -1.82 17.55
N CYS A 18 11.30 -1.73 18.53
CA CYS A 18 11.36 -2.51 19.76
C CYS A 18 11.28 -4.01 19.46
N THR A 19 10.42 -4.42 18.52
CA THR A 19 10.30 -5.81 18.09
C THR A 19 11.60 -6.30 17.44
N GLY A 20 12.19 -5.48 16.56
CA GLY A 20 13.49 -5.78 15.94
C GLY A 20 14.57 -5.96 17.00
N LEU A 21 14.71 -5.00 17.91
CA LEU A 21 15.70 -5.05 18.99
C LEU A 21 15.50 -6.28 19.90
N ALA A 22 14.26 -6.61 20.26
CA ALA A 22 13.95 -7.78 21.09
C ALA A 22 14.43 -9.08 20.41
N TRP A 23 14.08 -9.29 19.14
CA TRP A 23 14.52 -10.47 18.40
C TRP A 23 16.03 -10.50 18.16
N GLY A 24 16.63 -9.36 17.80
CA GLY A 24 18.08 -9.24 17.60
C GLY A 24 18.86 -9.55 18.88
N SER A 25 18.36 -9.09 20.03
CA SER A 25 19.00 -9.32 21.34
C SER A 25 19.01 -10.79 21.75
N GLY A 26 18.09 -11.61 21.24
CA GLY A 26 18.10 -13.07 21.46
C GLY A 26 19.43 -13.71 21.05
N SER A 27 20.12 -13.16 20.05
CA SER A 27 21.45 -13.64 19.62
C SER A 27 22.48 -13.66 20.75
N TRP A 28 22.37 -12.77 21.72
CA TRP A 28 23.30 -12.76 22.86
C TRP A 28 23.09 -13.94 23.82
N LEU A 29 21.90 -14.54 23.81
CA LEU A 29 21.55 -15.66 24.67
C LEU A 29 21.75 -17.01 23.97
N PHE A 30 21.38 -17.11 22.69
CA PHE A 30 21.32 -18.41 22.01
C PHE A 30 22.25 -18.57 20.80
N PHE A 31 22.86 -17.49 20.29
CA PHE A 31 23.79 -17.61 19.15
C PHE A 31 25.22 -17.89 19.65
N ASN A 32 25.79 -18.96 19.10
CA ASN A 32 27.20 -19.26 19.22
C ASN A 32 27.71 -19.75 17.86
N ALA A 33 28.82 -19.17 17.39
CA ALA A 33 29.37 -19.46 16.08
C ALA A 33 29.87 -20.90 15.94
N THR A 34 30.28 -21.55 17.04
CA THR A 34 30.93 -22.86 17.03
C THR A 34 29.96 -24.05 17.07
N LEU A 35 28.67 -23.82 17.33
CA LEU A 35 27.65 -24.88 17.43
C LEU A 35 26.87 -24.96 16.12
N ASP A 36 27.17 -25.99 15.31
CA ASP A 36 26.70 -26.16 13.92
C ASP A 36 25.19 -25.90 13.73
N GLY A 37 24.32 -26.30 14.67
CA GLY A 37 22.86 -26.10 14.52
C GLY A 37 22.36 -24.68 14.82
N SER A 38 23.01 -23.94 15.71
CA SER A 38 22.51 -22.64 16.17
C SER A 38 22.73 -21.53 15.14
N ALA A 39 23.82 -21.62 14.36
CA ALA A 39 24.14 -20.66 13.30
C ALA A 39 23.07 -20.61 12.19
N TYR A 40 22.63 -21.78 11.70
CA TYR A 40 21.60 -21.85 10.65
C TYR A 40 20.22 -21.42 11.16
N PHE A 41 19.89 -21.73 12.42
CA PHE A 41 18.64 -21.29 13.04
C PHE A 41 18.54 -19.76 13.12
N TYR A 42 19.64 -19.07 13.43
CA TYR A 42 19.68 -17.62 13.43
C TYR A 42 19.57 -16.99 12.05
N LEU A 43 20.18 -17.61 11.02
CA LEU A 43 20.00 -17.18 9.63
C LEU A 43 18.54 -17.29 9.16
N LEU A 44 17.82 -18.34 9.59
CA LEU A 44 16.39 -18.50 9.31
C LEU A 44 15.52 -17.45 10.03
N ILE A 45 15.85 -17.10 11.27
CA ILE A 45 15.16 -16.02 11.99
C ILE A 45 15.37 -14.67 11.29
N LEU A 46 16.60 -14.33 10.90
CA LEU A 46 16.87 -13.09 10.17
C LEU A 46 16.20 -13.04 8.79
N ALA A 47 16.14 -14.16 8.09
CA ALA A 47 15.41 -14.28 6.83
C ALA A 47 13.89 -14.08 7.01
N SER A 48 13.30 -14.67 8.06
CA SER A 48 11.86 -14.58 8.33
C SER A 48 11.40 -13.20 8.83
N LEU A 49 12.24 -12.48 9.59
CA LEU A 49 11.99 -11.08 9.98
C LEU A 49 11.88 -10.15 8.77
N SER A 50 12.42 -10.56 7.62
CA SER A 50 12.37 -9.78 6.39
C SER A 50 11.13 -10.05 5.53
N VAL A 51 10.35 -11.11 5.84
CA VAL A 51 9.19 -11.57 5.05
C VAL A 51 7.86 -11.02 5.57
N THR A 52 7.75 -10.64 6.85
CA THR A 52 6.50 -10.19 7.51
C THR A 52 5.97 -8.80 7.09
N ALA A 53 6.27 -8.35 5.88
CA ALA A 53 6.16 -6.94 5.51
C ALA A 53 5.61 -6.67 4.10
N VAL A 54 4.86 -7.60 3.51
CA VAL A 54 4.16 -7.34 2.24
C VAL A 54 3.17 -6.15 2.34
N PRO A 55 2.52 -5.87 3.49
CA PRO A 55 1.81 -4.60 3.69
C PRO A 55 2.72 -3.41 4.06
N ALA A 56 3.95 -3.64 4.55
CA ALA A 56 4.82 -2.60 5.08
C ALA A 56 5.66 -1.86 4.02
N GLY A 57 5.60 -2.29 2.75
CA GLY A 57 6.09 -1.51 1.62
C GLY A 57 5.44 -0.12 1.50
N ILE A 58 4.26 0.06 2.10
CA ILE A 58 3.55 1.35 2.23
C ILE A 58 4.23 2.26 3.28
N PHE A 59 4.91 1.68 4.29
CA PHE A 59 5.53 2.39 5.42
C PHE A 59 7.00 2.00 5.60
N PHE A 60 7.81 2.29 4.58
CA PHE A 60 9.25 1.96 4.50
C PHE A 60 10.04 2.13 5.80
N LYS A 61 9.86 3.24 6.54
CA LYS A 61 10.64 3.48 7.77
C LYS A 61 10.37 2.46 8.86
N GLY A 62 9.14 1.94 8.99
CA GLY A 62 8.82 0.92 9.99
C GLY A 62 9.42 -0.44 9.64
N PHE A 63 9.42 -0.80 8.36
CA PHE A 63 10.11 -1.98 7.87
C PHE A 63 11.63 -1.89 8.11
N ALA A 64 12.25 -0.77 7.73
CA ALA A 64 13.67 -0.53 7.98
C ALA A 64 13.99 -0.61 9.49
N ALA A 65 13.12 -0.07 10.36
CA ALA A 65 13.28 -0.15 11.81
C ALA A 65 13.32 -1.58 12.34
N LEU A 66 12.45 -2.46 11.82
CA LEU A 66 12.42 -3.88 12.18
C LEU A 66 13.70 -4.59 11.71
N SER A 67 14.07 -4.43 10.44
CA SER A 67 15.21 -5.10 9.83
C SER A 67 16.55 -4.66 10.44
N PHE A 68 16.79 -3.35 10.56
CA PHE A 68 18.01 -2.84 11.18
C PHE A 68 18.01 -3.01 12.69
N GLY A 69 16.84 -2.88 13.35
CA GLY A 69 16.70 -3.12 14.79
C GLY A 69 17.07 -4.55 15.20
N GLY A 70 16.70 -5.54 14.39
CA GLY A 70 17.11 -6.94 14.61
C GLY A 70 18.56 -7.23 14.23
N PHE A 71 19.05 -6.60 13.16
CA PHE A 71 20.39 -6.86 12.66
C PHE A 71 21.50 -6.25 13.54
N VAL A 72 21.27 -5.08 14.14
CA VAL A 72 22.31 -4.38 14.93
C VAL A 72 22.79 -5.19 16.14
N PRO A 73 21.92 -5.70 17.04
CA PRO A 73 22.38 -6.51 18.17
C PRO A 73 23.04 -7.82 17.73
N PHE A 74 22.57 -8.41 16.64
CA PHE A 74 23.17 -9.60 16.04
C PHE A 74 24.58 -9.32 15.49
N ALA A 75 24.75 -8.22 14.77
CA ALA A 75 26.05 -7.79 14.29
C ALA A 75 27.03 -7.55 15.43
N ALA A 76 26.57 -6.87 16.50
CA ALA A 76 27.36 -6.67 17.70
C ALA A 76 27.77 -8.01 18.35
N ARG A 77 26.87 -9.00 18.37
CA ARG A 77 27.16 -10.34 18.88
C ARG A 77 28.22 -11.06 18.05
N CYS A 78 28.13 -11.00 16.72
CA CYS A 78 29.13 -11.60 15.82
C CYS A 78 30.51 -10.95 15.98
N ILE A 79 30.56 -9.62 16.11
CA ILE A 79 31.81 -8.89 16.35
C ILE A 79 32.42 -9.29 17.69
N TRP A 80 31.62 -9.47 18.74
CA TRP A 80 32.11 -9.89 20.06
C TRP A 80 32.72 -11.30 20.06
N LEU A 81 32.14 -12.22 19.28
CA LEU A 81 32.63 -13.60 19.19
C LEU A 81 33.97 -13.72 18.45
N ASP A 82 34.28 -12.74 17.60
CA ASP A 82 35.52 -12.61 16.83
C ASP A 82 36.11 -13.93 16.31
N SER A 83 35.26 -14.71 15.64
CA SER A 83 35.64 -15.97 15.00
C SER A 83 35.39 -15.89 13.50
N GLU A 84 36.16 -16.64 12.72
CA GLU A 84 36.02 -16.71 11.26
C GLU A 84 34.58 -17.04 10.84
N GLN A 85 33.95 -17.98 11.54
CA GLN A 85 32.55 -18.35 11.32
C GLN A 85 31.58 -17.21 11.62
N SER A 86 31.80 -16.42 12.67
CA SER A 86 30.94 -15.26 12.98
C SER A 86 30.98 -14.20 11.89
N TRP A 87 32.16 -13.95 11.31
CA TRP A 87 32.33 -13.01 10.21
C TRP A 87 31.63 -13.47 8.94
N LEU A 88 31.72 -14.76 8.60
CA LEU A 88 31.01 -15.34 7.46
C LEU A 88 29.49 -15.22 7.62
N ILE A 89 28.96 -15.59 8.79
CA ILE A 89 27.53 -15.51 9.09
C ILE A 89 27.05 -14.06 9.06
N LEU A 90 27.85 -13.12 9.59
CA LEU A 90 27.54 -11.69 9.54
C LEU A 90 27.44 -11.17 8.10
N ALA A 91 28.39 -11.55 7.23
CA ALA A 91 28.38 -11.16 5.82
C ALA A 91 27.17 -11.72 5.08
N VAL A 92 26.86 -13.01 5.25
CA VAL A 92 25.67 -13.63 4.66
C VAL A 92 24.40 -12.97 5.19
N GLY A 93 24.29 -12.77 6.51
CA GLY A 93 23.16 -12.11 7.13
C GLY A 93 22.94 -10.69 6.62
N ALA A 94 24.01 -9.90 6.44
CA ALA A 94 23.93 -8.56 5.85
C ALA A 94 23.36 -8.60 4.42
N VAL A 95 23.87 -9.50 3.58
CA VAL A 95 23.38 -9.68 2.21
C VAL A 95 21.91 -10.10 2.20
N THR A 96 21.50 -11.03 3.08
CA THR A 96 20.10 -11.46 3.19
C THR A 96 19.19 -10.31 3.62
N VAL A 97 19.56 -9.54 4.65
CA VAL A 97 18.75 -8.41 5.14
C VAL A 97 18.64 -7.32 4.09
N ILE A 98 19.74 -6.98 3.40
CA ILE A 98 19.74 -5.99 2.32
C ILE A 98 18.88 -6.48 1.16
N GLY A 99 19.10 -7.72 0.69
CA GLY A 99 18.38 -8.32 -0.43
C GLY A 99 16.88 -8.40 -0.17
N ALA A 100 16.49 -8.90 1.01
CA ALA A 100 15.08 -8.99 1.38
C ALA A 100 14.45 -7.59 1.57
N THR A 101 15.20 -6.61 2.07
CA THR A 101 14.75 -5.21 2.13
C THR A 101 14.49 -4.63 0.74
N LEU A 102 15.39 -4.87 -0.21
CA LEU A 102 15.22 -4.42 -1.60
C LEU A 102 14.02 -5.09 -2.27
N VAL A 103 13.85 -6.40 -2.09
CA VAL A 103 12.69 -7.14 -2.61
C VAL A 103 11.39 -6.60 -2.02
N SER A 104 11.32 -6.42 -0.70
CA SER A 104 10.15 -5.83 -0.01
C SER A 104 9.85 -4.41 -0.50
N LEU A 105 10.88 -3.61 -0.81
CA LEU A 105 10.71 -2.28 -1.43
C LEU A 105 10.13 -2.34 -2.84
N ILE A 106 10.59 -3.28 -3.68
CA ILE A 106 10.10 -3.46 -5.05
C ILE A 106 8.65 -3.90 -5.04
N ILE A 107 8.34 -4.96 -4.28
CA ILE A 107 6.99 -5.51 -4.12
C ILE A 107 6.06 -4.47 -3.53
N GLY A 108 6.51 -3.76 -2.48
CA GLY A 108 5.77 -2.69 -1.83
C GLY A 108 5.33 -1.58 -2.77
N ARG A 109 6.24 -1.13 -3.64
CA ARG A 109 5.94 -0.11 -4.65
C ARG A 109 5.00 -0.64 -5.74
N ALA A 110 5.19 -1.88 -6.18
CA ALA A 110 4.33 -2.51 -7.17
C ALA A 110 2.89 -2.67 -6.66
N LEU A 111 2.72 -3.18 -5.43
CA LEU A 111 1.42 -3.31 -4.76
C LEU A 111 0.76 -1.96 -4.57
N SER A 112 1.48 -0.97 -4.03
CA SER A 112 0.95 0.38 -3.83
C SER A 112 0.41 0.95 -5.14
N ARG A 113 1.18 0.87 -6.22
CA ARG A 113 0.76 1.34 -7.55
C ARG A 113 -0.48 0.60 -8.05
N SER A 114 -0.54 -0.72 -7.90
CA SER A 114 -1.69 -1.53 -8.29
C SER A 114 -2.96 -1.11 -7.53
N PHE A 115 -2.85 -0.93 -6.21
CA PHE A 115 -3.95 -0.44 -5.37
C PHE A 115 -4.43 0.94 -5.80
N TYR A 116 -3.52 1.90 -6.01
CA TYR A 116 -3.89 3.25 -6.47
C TYR A 116 -4.64 3.20 -7.80
N THR A 117 -4.12 2.47 -8.79
CA THR A 117 -4.77 2.33 -10.10
C THR A 117 -6.14 1.67 -9.99
N SER A 118 -6.28 0.61 -9.18
CA SER A 118 -7.54 -0.09 -9.00
C SER A 118 -8.62 0.78 -8.36
N VAL A 119 -8.26 1.50 -7.28
CA VAL A 119 -9.17 2.44 -6.61
C VAL A 119 -9.54 3.59 -7.55
N TYR A 120 -8.56 4.17 -8.22
CA TYR A 120 -8.78 5.27 -9.17
C TYR A 120 -9.68 4.86 -10.33
N ASN A 121 -9.45 3.69 -10.94
CA ASN A 121 -10.27 3.18 -12.04
C ASN A 121 -11.71 2.91 -11.59
N THR A 122 -11.90 2.42 -10.36
CA THR A 122 -13.23 2.19 -9.78
C THR A 122 -13.97 3.51 -9.58
N LEU A 123 -13.28 4.55 -9.10
CA LEU A 123 -13.85 5.89 -8.94
C LEU A 123 -14.22 6.51 -10.29
N LEU A 124 -13.32 6.43 -11.29
CA LEU A 124 -13.60 6.92 -12.64
C LEU A 124 -14.77 6.17 -13.28
N ALA A 125 -14.85 4.85 -13.13
CA ALA A 125 -15.96 4.06 -13.65
C ALA A 125 -17.30 4.52 -13.05
N ARG A 126 -17.35 4.81 -11.75
CA ARG A 126 -18.54 5.38 -11.10
C ARG A 126 -18.91 6.75 -11.66
N GLN A 127 -17.94 7.65 -11.79
CA GLN A 127 -18.17 8.98 -12.37
C GLN A 127 -18.66 8.91 -13.81
N ALA A 128 -18.13 7.97 -14.61
CA ALA A 128 -18.57 7.77 -15.98
C ALA A 128 -20.03 7.30 -16.06
N VAL A 129 -20.44 6.39 -15.16
CA VAL A 129 -21.84 5.94 -15.06
C VAL A 129 -22.76 7.09 -14.63
N GLU A 130 -22.37 7.87 -13.63
CA GLU A 130 -23.14 9.04 -13.17
C GLU A 130 -23.31 10.10 -14.27
N ALA A 131 -22.22 10.44 -14.96
CA ALA A 131 -22.25 11.38 -16.08
C ALA A 131 -23.11 10.87 -17.24
N SER A 132 -23.06 9.56 -17.54
CA SER A 132 -23.90 8.94 -18.55
C SER A 132 -25.39 9.04 -18.19
N ASN A 133 -25.74 8.78 -16.94
CA ASN A 133 -27.13 8.90 -16.47
C ASN A 133 -27.63 10.35 -16.56
N GLN A 134 -26.82 11.32 -16.15
CA GLN A 134 -27.16 12.75 -16.27
C GLN A 134 -27.37 13.18 -17.72
N ALA A 135 -26.51 12.70 -18.64
CA ALA A 135 -26.65 12.99 -20.06
C ALA A 135 -27.94 12.40 -20.65
N VAL A 136 -28.33 11.18 -20.22
CA VAL A 136 -29.60 10.56 -20.61
C VAL A 136 -30.79 11.37 -20.10
N GLU A 137 -30.75 11.80 -18.84
CA GLU A 137 -31.82 12.60 -18.24
C GLU A 137 -32.00 13.96 -18.95
N ALA A 138 -30.90 14.68 -19.18
CA ALA A 138 -30.92 15.94 -19.92
C ALA A 138 -31.45 15.78 -21.36
N LYS A 139 -31.10 14.67 -22.02
CA LYS A 139 -31.66 14.33 -23.34
C LYS A 139 -33.17 14.10 -23.28
N LEU A 140 -33.65 13.34 -22.29
CA LEU A 140 -35.08 13.08 -22.11
C LEU A 140 -35.85 14.37 -21.83
N GLU A 141 -35.28 15.28 -21.04
CA GLU A 141 -35.86 16.59 -20.77
C GLU A 141 -35.95 17.46 -22.03
N ALA A 142 -34.87 17.52 -22.82
CA ALA A 142 -34.86 18.22 -24.10
C ALA A 142 -35.91 17.65 -25.07
N GLU A 143 -36.06 16.33 -25.15
CA GLU A 143 -37.09 15.69 -25.97
C GLU A 143 -38.51 16.00 -25.48
N ARG A 144 -38.75 16.03 -24.16
CA ARG A 144 -40.05 16.44 -23.58
C ARG A 144 -40.38 17.88 -23.92
N ALA A 145 -39.42 18.80 -23.77
CA ALA A 145 -39.58 20.20 -24.13
C ALA A 145 -39.87 20.38 -25.62
N ASN A 146 -39.17 19.64 -26.49
CA ASN A 146 -39.38 19.71 -27.93
C ASN A 146 -40.78 19.17 -28.33
N ARG A 147 -41.23 18.07 -27.70
CA ARG A 147 -42.59 17.56 -27.89
C ARG A 147 -43.66 18.56 -27.44
N ALA A 148 -43.49 19.18 -26.27
CA ALA A 148 -44.41 20.20 -25.76
C ALA A 148 -44.48 21.42 -26.69
N LYS A 149 -43.32 21.88 -27.21
CA LYS A 149 -43.25 22.96 -28.20
C LYS A 149 -44.01 22.62 -29.48
N SER A 150 -43.81 21.42 -30.03
CA SER A 150 -44.52 20.96 -31.23
C SER A 150 -46.03 20.87 -30.99
N ALA A 151 -46.46 20.32 -29.85
CA ALA A 151 -47.88 20.25 -29.48
C ALA A 151 -48.50 21.65 -29.36
N PHE A 152 -47.81 22.59 -28.72
CA PHE A 152 -48.24 23.99 -28.61
C PHE A 152 -48.40 24.63 -29.99
N LEU A 153 -47.41 24.52 -30.87
CA LEU A 153 -47.47 25.10 -32.22
C LEU A 153 -48.60 24.50 -33.06
N THR A 154 -48.81 23.19 -32.97
CA THR A 154 -49.94 22.51 -33.65
C THR A 154 -51.28 23.01 -33.12
N ASN A 155 -51.45 23.08 -31.80
CA ASN A 155 -52.69 23.59 -31.18
C ASN A 155 -52.95 25.05 -31.55
N MET A 156 -51.94 25.92 -31.47
CA MET A 156 -52.05 27.32 -31.90
C MET A 156 -52.40 27.42 -33.39
N SER A 157 -51.83 26.58 -34.25
CA SER A 157 -52.20 26.54 -35.67
C SER A 157 -53.63 26.06 -35.90
N HIS A 158 -54.17 25.19 -35.05
CA HIS A 158 -55.57 24.78 -35.11
C HIS A 158 -56.51 25.91 -34.67
N GLU A 159 -56.18 26.64 -33.59
CA GLU A 159 -56.96 27.79 -33.13
C GLU A 159 -56.96 28.94 -34.17
N LEU A 160 -55.81 29.25 -34.77
CA LEU A 160 -55.72 30.28 -35.81
C LEU A 160 -56.51 29.94 -37.09
N ARG A 161 -56.80 28.65 -37.33
CA ARG A 161 -57.55 28.19 -38.52
C ARG A 161 -59.04 28.03 -38.27
N THR A 162 -59.51 28.18 -37.03
CA THR A 162 -60.93 28.18 -36.71
C THR A 162 -61.34 29.64 -36.49
N PRO A 163 -62.01 30.31 -37.46
CA PRO A 163 -62.44 31.68 -37.24
C PRO A 163 -63.45 31.67 -36.10
N LEU A 164 -63.21 32.50 -35.08
CA LEU A 164 -64.17 32.87 -34.05
C LEU A 164 -65.45 33.33 -34.75
N ASN A 165 -66.42 32.44 -34.86
CA ASN A 165 -67.81 32.77 -35.14
C ASN A 165 -68.61 32.31 -33.92
N ALA A 166 -68.70 33.22 -32.96
CA ALA A 166 -69.79 33.34 -32.01
C ALA A 166 -70.44 34.70 -32.27
#